data_AF-A0A2K5ISM6-F1
#
_entry.id   AF-A0A2K5ISM6-F1
#
_cell.length_a   1.000
_cell.length_b   1.000
_cell.length_c   1.000
_cell.angle_alpha   90.00
_cell.angle_beta   90.00
_cell.angle_gamma   90.00
#
_symmetry.space_group_name_H-M   'P 1'
#
loop_
_entity.id
_entity.type
_entity.pdbx_description
1 polymer ?
#
loop_
_entity_poly.entity_id
_entity_poly.type
_entity_poly.pdbx_seq_one_letter_code
_entity_poly.pdbx_strand_id
1 'polypeptide(L)'
;LPGRAPLHTVPGVLGPWLLGCLWAWTLCGLCSLGTVGAPRPCQAPQQWEGRQVMYQQSSGRNSRALVSYDGLNQRVRVLDERKALIPCKR
;
A
#
# COMPACT_ATOMS: atom_id res chain seq x y z
N LEU A 1 71.71 2.02 10.23
CA LEU A 1 71.25 2.66 8.97
C LEU A 1 69.88 2.05 8.61
N PRO A 2 68.81 2.84 8.42
CA PRO A 2 67.45 2.34 8.30
C PRO A 2 67.07 2.06 6.84
N GLY A 3 66.53 0.88 6.55
CA GLY A 3 65.92 0.55 5.26
C GLY A 3 64.46 0.99 5.24
N ARG A 4 64.17 2.09 4.54
CA ARG A 4 62.80 2.56 4.26
C ARG A 4 62.10 1.60 3.29
N ALA A 5 60.95 1.05 3.68
CA ALA A 5 60.00 0.47 2.76
C ALA A 5 59.32 1.59 1.94
N PRO A 6 59.08 1.42 0.63
CA PRO A 6 58.23 2.34 -0.10
C PRO A 6 56.77 2.03 0.22
N LEU A 7 56.08 2.97 0.85
CA LEU A 7 54.63 2.98 0.88
C LEU A 7 54.15 3.31 -0.54
N HIS A 8 53.66 2.29 -1.25
CA HIS A 8 52.95 2.45 -2.50
C HIS A 8 51.61 3.16 -2.20
N THR A 9 51.64 4.48 -2.21
CA THR A 9 50.42 5.29 -2.22
C THR A 9 49.93 5.26 -3.66
N VAL A 10 48.81 4.59 -3.94
CA VAL A 10 48.18 4.59 -5.27
C VAL A 10 47.17 5.75 -5.30
N PRO A 11 47.50 6.92 -5.85
CA PRO A 11 46.61 8.06 -5.89
C PRO A 11 45.98 8.08 -7.28
N GLY A 12 45.01 7.21 -7.55
CA GLY A 12 44.49 7.10 -8.91
C GLY A 12 43.08 6.53 -9.07
N VAL A 13 42.45 6.08 -7.98
CA VAL A 13 41.18 5.32 -8.04
C VAL A 13 40.00 6.12 -7.46
N LEU A 14 40.19 7.40 -7.10
CA LEU A 14 39.09 8.23 -6.58
C LEU A 14 38.27 8.87 -7.71
N GLY A 15 38.92 9.40 -8.75
CA GLY A 15 38.26 10.08 -9.87
C GLY A 15 37.26 9.21 -10.64
N PRO A 16 37.64 8.02 -11.13
CA PRO A 16 36.74 7.17 -11.90
C PRO A 16 35.57 6.62 -11.07
N TRP A 17 35.79 6.37 -9.78
CA TRP A 17 34.73 5.94 -8.87
C TRP A 17 33.69 7.04 -8.61
N LEU A 18 34.14 8.27 -8.36
CA LEU A 18 33.24 9.42 -8.17
C LEU A 18 32.40 9.69 -9.44
N LEU A 19 33.02 9.60 -10.61
CA LEU A 19 32.32 9.72 -11.89
C LEU A 19 31.28 8.61 -12.08
N GLY A 20 31.62 7.36 -11.75
CA GLY A 20 30.67 6.24 -11.80
C GLY A 20 29.46 6.42 -10.86
N CYS A 21 29.70 6.88 -9.63
CA CYS A 21 28.63 7.19 -8.68
C CYS A 21 27.73 8.34 -9.15
N LEU A 22 28.32 9.39 -9.74
CA LEU A 22 27.57 10.52 -10.30
C LEU A 22 26.68 10.08 -11.47
N TRP A 23 27.18 9.24 -12.38
CA TRP A 23 26.40 8.66 -13.46
C TRP A 23 25.29 7.72 -12.96
N ALA A 24 25.55 6.93 -11.93
CA ALA A 24 24.53 6.08 -11.32
C ALA A 24 23.39 6.91 -10.68
N TRP A 25 23.73 8.03 -10.04
CA TRP A 25 22.74 8.97 -9.48
C TRP A 25 21.90 9.67 -10.54
N THR A 26 22.52 10.17 -11.62
CA THR A 26 21.77 10.82 -12.70
C THR A 26 20.85 9.85 -13.43
N LEU A 27 21.30 8.63 -13.70
CA LEU A 27 20.48 7.58 -14.32
C LEU A 27 19.31 7.14 -13.41
N CYS A 28 19.55 6.98 -12.10
CA CYS A 28 18.50 6.61 -11.15
C CYS A 28 17.46 7.75 -10.96
N GLY A 29 17.91 9.00 -10.89
CA GLY A 29 17.02 10.17 -10.79
C GLY A 29 16.16 10.41 -12.03
N LEU A 30 16.66 10.10 -13.22
CA LEU A 30 15.86 10.16 -14.45
C LEU A 30 14.80 9.06 -14.53
N CYS A 31 15.06 7.85 -14.01
CA CYS A 31 14.07 6.77 -13.96
C CYS A 31 12.88 7.08 -13.04
N SER A 32 13.06 7.92 -12.02
CA SER A 32 11.96 8.33 -11.13
C SER A 32 10.98 9.35 -11.75
N LEU A 33 11.32 10.01 -12.87
CA LEU A 33 10.41 10.92 -13.56
C LEU A 33 9.30 10.20 -14.35
N GLY A 34 9.42 8.88 -14.52
CA GLY A 34 8.49 8.03 -15.26
C GLY A 34 7.38 7.39 -14.42
N THR A 35 7.12 7.87 -13.19
CA THR A 35 5.97 7.35 -12.43
C THR A 35 4.68 7.82 -13.11
N VAL A 36 4.07 6.93 -13.90
CA VAL A 36 2.64 6.99 -14.22
C VAL A 36 1.94 7.20 -12.87
N GLY A 37 1.35 8.38 -12.66
CA GLY A 37 0.93 8.83 -11.34
C GLY A 37 0.15 7.76 -10.59
N ALA A 38 0.50 7.53 -9.33
CA ALA A 38 -0.15 6.53 -8.50
C ALA A 38 -1.68 6.70 -8.57
N PRO A 39 -2.45 5.60 -8.66
CA PRO A 39 -3.90 5.68 -8.75
C PRO A 39 -4.44 6.50 -7.57
N ARG A 40 -5.24 7.52 -7.88
CA ARG A 40 -5.89 8.33 -6.85
C ARG A 40 -7.14 7.60 -6.35
N PRO A 41 -7.40 7.58 -5.03
CA PRO A 41 -8.66 7.08 -4.51
C PRO A 41 -9.86 7.80 -5.13
N CYS A 42 -10.91 7.06 -5.47
CA CYS A 42 -12.15 7.64 -5.94
C CYS A 42 -12.98 8.18 -4.77
N GLN A 43 -13.87 9.12 -5.07
CA GLN A 43 -14.86 9.60 -4.10
C GLN A 43 -16.01 8.60 -4.00
N ALA A 44 -16.15 7.94 -2.86
CA ALA A 44 -17.27 7.04 -2.58
C ALA A 44 -18.58 7.83 -2.33
N PRO A 45 -19.75 7.26 -2.70
CA PRO A 45 -21.05 7.89 -2.45
C PRO A 45 -21.29 8.07 -0.95
N GLN A 46 -21.74 9.25 -0.55
CA GLN A 46 -21.93 9.58 0.85
C GLN A 46 -23.26 9.07 1.43
N GLN A 47 -24.26 8.77 0.58
CA GLN A 47 -25.56 8.28 1.02
C GLN A 47 -26.08 7.22 0.05
N TRP A 48 -26.45 6.06 0.57
CA TRP A 48 -26.99 4.94 -0.22
C TRP A 48 -27.70 3.93 0.68
N GLU A 49 -28.53 3.09 0.06
CA GLU A 49 -29.21 1.97 0.70
C GLU A 49 -28.90 0.67 -0.04
N GLY A 50 -28.72 -0.42 0.69
CA GLY A 50 -28.30 -1.69 0.11
C GLY A 50 -28.40 -2.87 1.06
N ARG A 51 -27.75 -3.98 0.68
CA ARG A 51 -27.63 -5.20 1.49
C ARG A 51 -26.17 -5.48 1.78
N GLN A 52 -25.88 -5.98 2.98
CA GLN A 52 -24.56 -6.43 3.36
C GLN A 52 -24.57 -7.89 3.81
N VAL A 53 -23.43 -8.54 3.63
CA VAL A 53 -23.10 -9.81 4.26
C VAL A 53 -21.84 -9.60 5.08
N MET A 54 -21.95 -9.68 6.40
CA MET A 54 -20.82 -9.49 7.32
C MET A 54 -20.33 -10.86 7.79
N TYR A 55 -19.07 -11.16 7.53
CA TYR A 55 -18.41 -12.31 8.11
C TYR A 55 -17.78 -11.92 9.44
N GLN A 56 -18.07 -12.67 10.50
CA GLN A 56 -17.48 -12.45 11.81
C GLN A 56 -16.61 -13.65 12.20
N GLN A 57 -15.30 -13.44 12.22
CA GLN A 57 -14.31 -14.49 12.51
C GLN A 57 -14.54 -15.14 13.88
N SER A 58 -14.91 -14.37 14.91
CA SER A 58 -15.11 -14.89 16.26
C SER A 58 -16.25 -15.91 16.36
N SER A 59 -17.29 -15.78 15.53
CA SER A 59 -18.41 -16.72 15.49
C SER A 59 -18.30 -17.72 14.33
N GLY A 60 -17.42 -17.46 13.36
CA GLY A 60 -17.30 -18.21 12.11
C GLY A 60 -18.56 -18.15 11.25
N ARG A 61 -19.40 -17.11 11.41
CA ARG A 61 -20.70 -17.00 10.73
C ARG A 61 -20.79 -15.77 9.82
N ASN A 62 -21.63 -15.91 8.80
CA ASN A 62 -22.07 -14.81 7.95
C ASN A 62 -23.44 -14.31 8.43
N SER A 63 -23.58 -13.02 8.72
CA SER A 63 -24.87 -12.36 8.94
C SER A 63 -25.26 -11.54 7.70
N ARG A 64 -26.57 -11.48 7.42
CA ARG A 64 -27.13 -10.70 6.30
C ARG A 64 -27.99 -9.58 6.86
N ALA A 65 -27.86 -8.38 6.33
CA ALA A 65 -28.63 -7.22 6.78
C ALA A 65 -28.89 -6.23 5.65
N LEU A 66 -29.98 -5.48 5.77
CA LEU A 66 -30.21 -4.25 5.01
C LEU A 66 -29.43 -3.11 5.68
N VAL A 67 -28.82 -2.26 4.87
CA VAL A 67 -27.99 -1.13 5.33
C VAL A 67 -28.51 0.15 4.69
N SER A 68 -28.83 1.14 5.53
CA SER A 68 -28.92 2.53 5.11
C SER A 68 -27.70 3.26 5.64
N TYR A 69 -26.82 3.70 4.74
CA TYR A 69 -25.61 4.45 5.07
C TYR A 69 -25.80 5.93 4.73
N ASP A 70 -25.56 6.79 5.70
CA ASP A 70 -25.61 8.25 5.53
C ASP A 70 -24.39 8.89 6.20
N GLY A 71 -23.34 9.05 5.40
CA GLY A 71 -22.07 9.67 5.79
C GLY A 71 -22.17 11.18 6.00
N LEU A 72 -23.15 11.85 5.41
CA LEU A 72 -23.36 13.29 5.62
C LEU A 72 -23.78 13.57 7.07
N ASN A 73 -24.63 12.72 7.62
CA ASN A 73 -25.11 12.80 9.00
C ASN A 73 -24.39 11.84 9.97
N GLN A 74 -23.31 11.20 9.52
CA GLN A 74 -22.54 10.21 10.29
C GLN A 74 -23.41 9.12 10.94
N ARG A 75 -24.47 8.70 10.25
CA ARG A 75 -25.43 7.71 10.76
C ARG A 75 -25.45 6.47 9.87
N VAL A 76 -25.58 5.33 10.53
CA VAL A 76 -25.73 4.04 9.86
C VAL A 76 -26.85 3.26 10.53
N ARG A 77 -27.76 2.72 9.73
CA ARG A 77 -28.81 1.81 10.19
C ARG A 77 -28.57 0.44 9.57
N VAL A 78 -28.41 -0.56 10.43
CA VAL A 78 -28.27 -1.96 10.03
C VAL A 78 -29.49 -2.71 10.53
N LEU A 79 -30.24 -3.32 9.61
CA LEU A 79 -31.42 -4.11 9.92
C LEU A 79 -31.18 -5.56 9.50
N ASP A 80 -31.01 -6.46 10.47
CA ASP A 80 -30.76 -7.87 10.22
C ASP A 80 -31.88 -8.51 9.38
N GLU A 81 -31.49 -9.13 8.27
CA GLU A 81 -32.38 -9.96 7.48
C GLU A 81 -32.54 -11.31 8.19
N ARG A 82 -33.56 -11.43 9.05
CA ARG A 82 -33.97 -12.72 9.61
C ARG A 82 -34.76 -13.52 8.57
N LYS A 83 -34.08 -14.03 7.55
CA LYS A 83 -34.62 -15.15 6.77
C LYS A 83 -34.57 -16.38 7.67
N ALA A 84 -35.75 -16.92 8.00
CA ALA A 84 -35.87 -18.21 8.68
C ALA A 84 -34.99 -19.23 7.97
N LEU A 85 -34.01 -19.78 8.69
CA LEU A 85 -33.11 -20.85 8.27
C LEU A 85 -32.51 -20.68 6.85
N ILE A 86 -31.30 -20.13 6.72
CA ILE A 86 -30.51 -20.35 5.49
C ILE A 86 -30.11 -21.84 5.53
N PRO A 87 -30.66 -22.70 4.65
CA PRO A 87 -30.52 -24.14 4.78
C PRO A 87 -29.15 -24.54 4.25
N CYS A 88 -28.11 -24.38 5.07
CA CYS A 88 -26.74 -24.79 4.77
C CYS A 88 -26.00 -25.10 6.07
N LYS A 89 -26.50 -26.05 6.85
CA LYS A 89 -25.63 -26.95 7.61
C LYS A 89 -26.14 -28.36 7.38
N ARG A 90 -25.30 -29.18 6.73
CA ARG A 90 -25.43 -30.63 6.71
C ARG A 90 -25.22 -31.17 8.13
#